data_AF-A0AAE4B0H0-F1
#
_entry.id   AF-A0AAE4B0H0-F1
#
_cell.length_a   1.000
_cell.length_b   1.000
_cell.length_c   1.000
_cell.angle_alpha   90.00
_cell.angle_beta   90.00
_cell.angle_gamma   90.00
#
_symmetry.space_group_name_H-M   'P 1'
#
loop_
_entity.id
_entity.type
_entity.pdbx_description
1 polymer ?
#
loop_
_entity_poly.entity_id
_entity_poly.type
_entity_poly.pdbx_seq_one_letter_code
_entity_poly.pdbx_strand_id
1 'polypeptide(L)'
;MNRNRRLPLVAAAALLALATAACGSSGTGTTTAAPETSATPRTSTAPVATATAGGAGGSATGVPANKGITLRVTGAESIADVSYVIGETNTEEKTATLPWQKVVVPDDEVFHVTLIAMSSDETADLSCEIFIDGTSVDTAKAGAESGGVAGCEWTGKEN
;
A
#
# COMPACT_ATOMS: atom_id res chain seq x y z
N MET A 1 5.76 -26.87 -33.37
CA MET A 1 6.81 -27.83 -32.95
C MET A 1 6.97 -27.74 -31.43
N ASN A 2 6.62 -28.83 -30.75
CA ASN A 2 6.77 -29.05 -29.31
C ASN A 2 8.21 -28.85 -28.82
N ARG A 3 8.39 -28.15 -27.69
CA ARG A 3 9.44 -28.48 -26.71
C ARG A 3 8.94 -28.28 -25.28
N ASN A 4 8.26 -29.33 -24.81
CA ASN A 4 8.10 -29.66 -23.39
C ASN A 4 9.49 -29.80 -22.73
N ARG A 5 9.76 -29.05 -21.67
CA ARG A 5 10.82 -29.38 -20.71
C ARG A 5 10.21 -29.50 -19.32
N ARG A 6 10.14 -30.75 -18.86
CA ARG A 6 9.74 -31.13 -17.51
C ARG A 6 10.87 -30.78 -16.53
N LEU A 7 10.57 -30.06 -15.46
CA LEU A 7 11.47 -29.87 -14.33
C LEU A 7 11.22 -30.98 -13.29
N PRO A 8 12.28 -31.60 -12.73
CA PRO A 8 12.15 -32.62 -11.70
C PRO A 8 11.83 -31.99 -10.33
N LEU A 9 10.76 -32.48 -9.71
CA LEU A 9 10.49 -32.38 -8.28
C LEU A 9 11.65 -33.03 -7.51
N VAL A 10 12.35 -32.26 -6.69
CA VAL A 10 13.18 -32.78 -5.60
C VAL A 10 12.59 -32.29 -4.29
N ALA A 11 11.88 -33.20 -3.63
CA ALA A 11 11.50 -33.07 -2.24
C ALA A 11 12.74 -33.32 -1.37
N ALA A 12 13.02 -32.41 -0.43
CA ALA A 12 13.90 -32.68 0.69
C ALA A 12 13.38 -31.93 1.92
N ALA A 13 12.85 -32.71 2.85
CA ALA A 13 12.46 -32.29 4.18
C ALA A 13 13.69 -31.94 5.03
N ALA A 14 13.60 -30.89 5.82
CA ALA A 14 14.43 -30.70 7.01
C ALA A 14 13.65 -29.93 8.07
N LEU A 15 13.18 -30.68 9.07
CA LEU A 15 12.75 -30.20 10.37
C LEU A 15 13.91 -29.51 11.09
N LEU A 16 13.67 -28.34 11.67
CA LEU A 16 14.39 -27.86 12.87
C LEU A 16 13.47 -26.94 13.68
N ALA A 17 13.01 -27.48 14.80
CA ALA A 17 12.34 -26.76 15.87
C ALA A 17 13.32 -25.78 16.52
N LEU A 18 12.91 -24.51 16.69
CA LEU A 18 13.59 -23.60 17.61
C LEU A 18 12.73 -23.37 18.85
N ALA A 19 13.39 -23.57 19.98
CA ALA A 19 12.86 -23.61 21.31
C ALA A 19 12.37 -22.24 21.81
N THR A 20 11.29 -22.30 22.57
CA THR A 20 10.83 -21.29 23.52
C THR A 20 11.91 -20.94 24.54
N ALA A 21 12.26 -19.67 24.66
CA ALA A 21 12.89 -19.10 25.86
C ALA A 21 11.91 -18.09 26.47
N ALA A 22 11.43 -18.42 27.67
CA ALA A 22 10.62 -17.58 28.54
C ALA A 22 11.52 -16.76 29.49
N CYS A 23 10.88 -15.83 30.23
CA CYS A 23 11.40 -14.96 31.29
C CYS A 23 12.19 -13.73 30.81
N GLY A 24 11.88 -12.49 31.18
CA GLY A 24 10.97 -11.95 32.19
C GLY A 24 11.58 -10.65 32.74
N SER A 25 10.77 -9.63 33.03
CA SER A 25 10.87 -8.78 34.24
C SER A 25 9.91 -7.60 34.15
N SER A 26 9.06 -7.54 35.16
CA SER A 26 8.13 -6.47 35.50
C SER A 26 8.88 -5.18 35.87
N GLY A 27 8.41 -4.05 35.35
CA GLY A 27 8.82 -2.71 35.77
C GLY A 27 7.60 -1.83 36.03
N THR A 28 7.09 -1.90 37.26
CA THR A 28 6.01 -1.06 37.77
C THR A 28 6.58 0.34 38.08
N GLY A 29 6.14 1.36 37.34
CA GLY A 29 6.44 2.76 37.61
C GLY A 29 5.15 3.56 37.74
N THR A 30 4.55 3.54 38.92
CA THR A 30 3.51 4.48 39.34
C THR A 30 4.13 5.85 39.61
N THR A 31 3.69 6.89 38.89
CA THR A 31 3.65 8.25 39.44
C THR A 31 2.34 8.92 39.06
N THR A 32 1.61 9.29 40.10
CA THR A 32 0.27 9.89 40.12
C THR A 32 0.35 11.43 40.03
N ALA A 33 -0.46 11.99 39.14
CA ALA A 33 -1.16 13.28 39.09
C ALA A 33 -0.44 14.64 39.31
N ALA A 34 -0.69 15.57 38.37
CA ALA A 34 -1.38 16.84 38.66
C ALA A 34 -2.00 17.43 37.36
N PRO A 35 -3.25 17.95 37.39
CA PRO A 35 -3.84 18.73 36.31
C PRO A 35 -3.67 20.23 36.59
N GLU A 36 -3.26 21.02 35.60
CA GLU A 36 -3.44 22.48 35.63
C GLU A 36 -4.19 22.93 34.37
N THR A 37 -5.22 23.74 34.61
CA THR A 37 -6.20 24.24 33.65
C THR A 37 -5.93 25.71 33.32
N SER A 38 -6.07 26.04 32.03
CA SER A 38 -6.41 27.34 31.41
C SER A 38 -5.51 28.58 31.57
N ALA A 39 -5.05 29.10 30.41
CA ALA A 39 -5.50 30.41 29.92
C ALA A 39 -5.21 30.61 28.41
N THR A 40 -6.03 31.46 27.80
CA THR A 40 -6.43 31.55 26.38
C THR A 40 -5.60 32.57 25.54
N PRO A 41 -6.02 33.02 24.33
CA PRO A 41 -5.28 32.95 23.06
C PRO A 41 -4.61 34.28 22.64
N ARG A 42 -3.92 34.30 21.47
CA ARG A 42 -3.98 35.40 20.46
C ARG A 42 -3.20 35.13 19.16
N THR A 43 -3.96 35.17 18.05
CA THR A 43 -3.77 35.97 16.82
C THR A 43 -2.61 35.70 15.82
N SER A 44 -3.03 35.15 14.67
CA SER A 44 -2.80 35.61 13.27
C SER A 44 -1.37 35.82 12.77
N THR A 45 -0.98 35.06 11.75
CA THR A 45 -0.67 35.57 10.39
C THR A 45 -0.71 34.40 9.41
N ALA A 46 -1.61 34.45 8.43
CA ALA A 46 -1.64 33.54 7.28
C ALA A 46 -0.60 33.98 6.23
N PRO A 47 -0.13 33.05 5.38
CA PRO A 47 -0.21 33.34 3.95
C PRO A 47 -0.78 32.19 3.13
N VAL A 48 -1.75 32.59 2.30
CA VAL A 48 -2.04 32.17 0.91
C VAL A 48 -2.07 30.66 0.62
N ALA A 49 -3.32 30.19 0.45
CA ALA A 49 -3.66 28.96 -0.23
C ALA A 49 -3.23 29.00 -1.70
N THR A 50 -2.42 28.03 -2.12
CA THR A 50 -2.43 27.55 -3.51
C THR A 50 -3.50 26.48 -3.59
N ALA A 51 -4.67 26.84 -4.10
CA ALA A 51 -5.73 25.91 -4.41
C ALA A 51 -5.27 24.96 -5.52
N THR A 52 -5.17 23.67 -5.22
CA THR A 52 -5.44 22.62 -6.23
C THR A 52 -6.73 21.96 -5.79
N ALA A 53 -7.79 22.21 -6.55
CA ALA A 53 -9.13 21.75 -6.28
C ALA A 53 -9.31 20.27 -6.66
N GLY A 54 -10.08 19.56 -5.84
CA GLY A 54 -10.80 18.32 -6.19
C GLY A 54 -10.18 17.06 -5.58
N GLY A 55 -10.79 16.36 -4.63
CA GLY A 55 -12.13 16.48 -4.08
C GLY A 55 -12.28 15.55 -2.87
N ALA A 56 -13.19 15.93 -1.99
CA ALA A 56 -13.57 15.20 -0.80
C ALA A 56 -14.30 13.88 -1.11
N GLY A 57 -14.10 12.90 -0.24
CA GLY A 57 -15.17 12.06 0.29
C GLY A 57 -15.85 11.12 -0.70
N GLY A 58 -15.36 9.88 -0.73
CA GLY A 58 -16.13 8.76 -1.24
C GLY A 58 -15.29 7.50 -1.21
N SER A 59 -15.65 6.54 -0.36
CA SER A 59 -15.25 5.15 -0.50
C SER A 59 -15.64 4.69 -1.91
N ALA A 60 -14.72 4.78 -2.86
CA ALA A 60 -15.03 4.56 -4.26
C ALA A 60 -14.91 3.07 -4.58
N THR A 61 -15.99 2.33 -4.32
CA THR A 61 -16.27 1.03 -4.96
C THR A 61 -16.68 1.25 -6.42
N GLY A 62 -15.88 1.99 -7.18
CA GLY A 62 -16.14 2.39 -8.57
C GLY A 62 -14.88 2.29 -9.41
N VAL A 63 -15.05 1.92 -10.68
CA VAL A 63 -13.96 1.92 -11.67
C VAL A 63 -13.63 3.37 -12.06
N PRO A 64 -12.36 3.80 -12.01
CA PRO A 64 -11.98 5.16 -12.41
C PRO A 64 -12.24 5.37 -13.91
N ALA A 65 -12.91 6.45 -14.30
CA ALA A 65 -13.26 6.74 -15.70
C ALA A 65 -12.18 7.56 -16.45
N ASN A 66 -10.95 7.63 -15.94
CA ASN A 66 -9.91 8.52 -16.44
C ASN A 66 -8.98 7.83 -17.45
N LYS A 67 -8.54 8.60 -18.47
CA LYS A 67 -7.39 8.23 -19.31
C LYS A 67 -6.10 8.24 -18.49
N GLY A 68 -5.25 7.23 -18.65
CA GLY A 68 -4.03 7.04 -17.86
C GLY A 68 -4.07 5.83 -16.93
N ILE A 69 -3.11 5.78 -16.02
CA ILE A 69 -2.87 4.67 -15.09
C ILE A 69 -3.42 5.08 -13.73
N THR A 70 -4.37 4.31 -13.20
CA THR A 70 -4.84 4.47 -11.82
C THR A 70 -4.37 3.31 -10.96
N LEU A 71 -3.67 3.64 -9.89
CA LEU A 71 -3.21 2.72 -8.87
C LEU A 71 -4.13 2.87 -7.66
N ARG A 72 -4.66 1.77 -7.14
CA ARG A 72 -5.54 1.78 -5.96
C ARG A 72 -5.05 0.76 -4.94
N VAL A 73 -5.04 1.17 -3.68
CA VAL A 73 -4.80 0.30 -2.53
C VAL A 73 -5.93 0.51 -1.54
N THR A 74 -6.56 -0.57 -1.12
CA THR A 74 -7.62 -0.57 -0.10
C THR A 74 -7.27 -1.53 1.03
N GLY A 75 -7.80 -1.27 2.22
CA GLY A 75 -7.59 -2.07 3.42
C GLY A 75 -8.36 -1.46 4.58
N ALA A 76 -8.57 -2.22 5.66
CA ALA A 76 -9.23 -1.70 6.86
C ALA A 76 -8.33 -0.61 7.49
N GLU A 77 -8.89 0.59 7.70
CA GLU A 77 -8.24 1.84 8.13
C GLU A 77 -6.84 1.66 8.75
N SER A 78 -5.83 1.68 7.87
CA SER A 78 -4.43 1.49 8.22
C SER A 78 -3.56 2.49 7.46
N ILE A 79 -2.37 2.71 7.98
CA ILE A 79 -1.29 3.40 7.30
C ILE A 79 -0.50 2.35 6.51
N ALA A 80 -0.15 2.64 5.26
CA ALA A 80 0.65 1.75 4.42
C ALA A 80 1.81 2.50 3.76
N ASP A 81 2.91 1.80 3.54
CA ASP A 81 3.96 2.24 2.63
C ASP A 81 3.63 1.69 1.24
N VAL A 82 3.53 2.58 0.26
CA VAL A 82 3.15 2.24 -1.11
C VAL A 82 4.33 2.51 -2.03
N SER A 83 4.82 1.49 -2.71
CA SER A 83 5.84 1.60 -3.75
C SER A 83 5.23 1.21 -5.09
N TYR A 84 5.51 1.99 -6.13
CA TYR A 84 5.05 1.69 -7.47
C TYR A 84 6.08 2.03 -8.53
N VAL A 85 6.04 1.25 -9.61
CA VAL A 85 6.86 1.44 -10.80
C VAL A 85 5.93 1.65 -11.99
N ILE A 86 6.16 2.70 -12.76
CA ILE A 86 5.46 2.97 -14.03
C ILE A 86 6.53 3.17 -15.09
N GLY A 87 6.62 2.22 -16.04
CA GLY A 87 7.74 2.13 -16.97
C GLY A 87 9.05 1.91 -16.20
N GLU A 88 9.96 2.88 -16.26
CA GLU A 88 11.25 2.85 -15.54
C GLU A 88 11.24 3.71 -14.27
N THR A 89 10.16 4.46 -14.02
CA THR A 89 10.08 5.39 -12.89
C THR A 89 9.60 4.67 -11.65
N ASN A 90 10.44 4.62 -10.62
CA ASN A 90 10.10 4.11 -9.29
C ASN A 90 9.72 5.27 -8.36
N THR A 91 8.61 5.14 -7.65
CA THR A 91 8.16 6.10 -6.63
C THR A 91 7.73 5.37 -5.37
N GLU A 92 7.97 6.00 -4.23
CA GLU A 92 7.58 5.50 -2.91
C GLU A 92 6.82 6.60 -2.16
N GLU A 93 5.66 6.25 -1.62
CA GLU A 93 4.85 7.08 -0.75
C GLU A 93 4.75 6.40 0.62
N LYS A 94 5.46 6.97 1.60
CA LYS A 94 5.46 6.46 2.98
C LYS A 94 4.27 6.98 3.74
N THR A 95 3.78 6.18 4.67
CA THR A 95 2.68 6.55 5.57
C THR A 95 1.39 6.98 4.86
N ALA A 96 1.08 6.37 3.71
CA ALA A 96 -0.14 6.62 2.97
C ALA A 96 -1.37 6.17 3.77
N THR A 97 -2.40 7.01 3.83
CA THR A 97 -3.68 6.67 4.48
C THR A 97 -4.53 5.85 3.52
N LEU A 98 -5.03 4.70 3.97
CA LEU A 98 -5.95 3.88 3.19
C LEU A 98 -7.42 4.33 3.36
N PRO A 99 -8.26 4.26 2.32
CA PRO A 99 -7.93 3.83 0.95
C PRO A 99 -7.06 4.86 0.21
N TRP A 100 -6.00 4.39 -0.44
CA TRP A 100 -5.07 5.21 -1.20
C TRP A 100 -5.32 5.05 -2.70
N GLN A 101 -5.17 6.14 -3.45
CA GLN A 101 -5.29 6.13 -4.90
C GLN A 101 -4.35 7.15 -5.54
N LYS A 102 -3.73 6.77 -6.66
CA LYS A 102 -2.93 7.65 -7.51
C LYS A 102 -3.35 7.53 -8.96
N VAL A 103 -3.44 8.67 -9.64
CA VAL A 103 -3.65 8.74 -11.09
C VAL A 103 -2.40 9.34 -11.71
N VAL A 104 -1.86 8.65 -12.72
CA VAL A 104 -0.67 9.07 -13.46
C VAL A 104 -1.00 9.04 -14.95
N VAL A 105 -0.64 10.10 -15.66
CA VAL A 105 -0.73 10.17 -17.12
C VAL A 105 0.70 10.24 -17.64
N PRO A 106 1.27 9.13 -18.12
CA PRO A 106 2.63 9.12 -18.65
C PRO A 106 2.71 9.89 -19.98
N ASP A 107 3.83 10.55 -20.23
CA ASP A 107 4.10 11.24 -21.50
C ASP A 107 4.41 10.25 -22.64
N ASP A 108 4.93 9.08 -22.29
CA ASP A 108 5.31 8.00 -23.20
C ASP A 108 4.46 6.73 -22.98
N GLU A 109 4.54 5.79 -23.93
CA GLU A 109 3.89 4.49 -23.81
C GLU A 109 4.50 3.66 -22.67
N VAL A 110 3.64 3.09 -21.82
CA VAL A 110 4.05 2.28 -20.67
C VAL A 110 3.69 0.83 -20.90
N PHE A 111 4.69 -0.05 -20.83
CA PHE A 111 4.53 -1.49 -20.98
C PHE A 111 4.60 -2.26 -19.66
N HIS A 112 4.91 -1.60 -18.55
CA HIS A 112 5.10 -2.26 -17.27
C HIS A 112 4.65 -1.36 -16.12
N VAL A 113 3.83 -1.92 -15.23
CA VAL A 113 3.37 -1.26 -14.01
C VAL A 113 3.43 -2.26 -12.86
N THR A 114 4.08 -1.87 -11.76
CA THR A 114 4.10 -2.65 -10.52
C THR A 114 3.56 -1.77 -9.40
N LEU A 115 2.73 -2.33 -8.52
CA LEU A 115 2.21 -1.67 -7.34
C LEU A 115 2.37 -2.60 -6.14
N ILE A 116 3.06 -2.15 -5.11
CA ILE A 116 3.26 -2.87 -3.86
C ILE A 116 2.78 -1.97 -2.72
N ALA A 117 1.99 -2.53 -1.83
CA ALA A 117 1.56 -1.88 -0.61
C ALA A 117 1.88 -2.76 0.58
N MET A 118 2.46 -2.16 1.61
CA MET A 118 2.81 -2.81 2.87
C MET A 118 2.13 -2.07 4.01
N SER A 119 1.24 -2.75 4.73
CA SER A 119 0.57 -2.20 5.90
C SER A 119 1.55 -2.08 7.06
N SER A 120 1.40 -1.04 7.88
CA SER A 120 2.07 -0.99 9.19
C SER A 120 1.55 -2.05 10.16
N ASP A 121 0.35 -2.58 9.92
CA ASP A 121 -0.23 -3.72 10.62
C ASP A 121 -0.12 -4.96 9.72
N GLU A 122 0.77 -5.89 10.09
CA GLU A 122 1.03 -7.13 9.36
C GLU A 122 -0.18 -8.08 9.32
N THR A 123 -1.21 -7.82 10.13
CA THR A 123 -2.45 -8.59 10.14
C THR A 123 -3.55 -7.98 9.28
N ALA A 124 -3.34 -6.78 8.74
CA ALA A 124 -4.33 -6.08 7.93
C ALA A 124 -4.50 -6.75 6.55
N ASP A 125 -5.75 -6.88 6.14
CA ASP A 125 -6.07 -7.23 4.76
C ASP A 125 -5.87 -6.02 3.86
N LEU A 126 -5.06 -6.19 2.82
CA LEU A 126 -4.83 -5.22 1.76
C LEU A 126 -5.33 -5.76 0.42
N SER A 127 -5.79 -4.87 -0.43
CA SER A 127 -6.07 -5.15 -1.84
C SER A 127 -5.42 -4.08 -2.68
N CYS A 128 -4.69 -4.48 -3.70
CA CYS A 128 -4.19 -3.59 -4.74
C CYS A 128 -4.97 -3.81 -6.04
N GLU A 129 -5.10 -2.76 -6.83
CA GLU A 129 -5.72 -2.80 -8.15
C GLU A 129 -5.00 -1.81 -9.08
N ILE A 130 -4.76 -2.25 -10.32
CA ILE A 130 -4.21 -1.42 -11.39
C ILE A 130 -5.29 -1.25 -12.45
N PHE A 131 -5.52 0.00 -12.86
CA PHE A 131 -6.40 0.34 -13.98
C PHE A 131 -5.61 1.05 -15.06
N ILE A 132 -5.80 0.66 -16.32
CA ILE A 132 -5.26 1.32 -17.51
C ILE A 132 -6.43 1.86 -18.32
N ASP A 133 -6.47 3.17 -18.55
CA ASP A 133 -7.56 3.85 -19.27
C ASP A 133 -8.94 3.52 -18.70
N GLY A 134 -9.00 3.42 -17.37
CA GLY A 134 -10.21 3.06 -16.64
C GLY A 134 -10.64 1.61 -16.76
N THR A 135 -9.82 0.72 -17.33
CA THR A 135 -10.07 -0.73 -17.32
C THR A 135 -9.22 -1.37 -16.23
N SER A 136 -9.82 -2.14 -15.32
CA SER A 136 -9.05 -2.94 -14.36
C SER A 136 -8.27 -4.01 -15.11
N VAL A 137 -6.94 -3.98 -14.98
CA VAL A 137 -6.05 -4.90 -15.70
C VAL A 137 -5.42 -5.93 -14.78
N ASP A 138 -5.30 -5.61 -13.48
CA ASP A 138 -4.79 -6.53 -12.48
C ASP A 138 -5.39 -6.22 -11.10
N THR A 139 -5.56 -7.26 -10.29
CA THR A 139 -6.10 -7.18 -8.93
C THR A 139 -5.49 -8.28 -8.09
N ALA A 140 -4.87 -7.90 -6.98
CA ALA A 140 -4.39 -8.85 -6.00
C ALA A 140 -4.90 -8.47 -4.60
N LYS A 141 -5.13 -9.51 -3.81
CA LYS A 141 -5.49 -9.39 -2.40
C LYS A 141 -4.43 -10.09 -1.57
N ALA A 142 -4.08 -9.44 -0.48
CA ALA A 142 -3.17 -9.95 0.53
C ALA A 142 -3.86 -9.88 1.88
N GLY A 143 -3.82 -10.98 2.61
CA GLY A 143 -4.32 -11.02 3.99
C GLY A 143 -3.20 -11.13 5.01
N ALA A 144 -3.56 -11.40 6.26
CA ALA A 144 -2.61 -11.63 7.35
C ALA A 144 -1.55 -12.72 7.04
N GLU A 145 -1.89 -13.70 6.20
CA GLU A 145 -0.97 -14.78 5.78
C GLU A 145 0.18 -14.31 4.89
N SER A 146 0.04 -13.15 4.27
CA SER A 146 1.08 -12.46 3.49
C SER A 146 1.84 -11.40 4.28
N GLY A 147 1.60 -11.29 5.60
CA GLY A 147 2.23 -10.28 6.46
C GLY A 147 1.82 -8.85 6.12
N GLY A 148 0.60 -8.64 5.62
CA GLY A 148 0.08 -7.31 5.28
C GLY A 148 0.71 -6.70 4.02
N VAL A 149 1.21 -7.50 3.07
CA VAL A 149 1.81 -7.03 1.81
C VAL A 149 0.99 -7.44 0.59
N ALA A 150 0.40 -6.47 -0.12
CA ALA A 150 -0.27 -6.67 -1.40
C ALA A 150 0.62 -6.23 -2.58
N GLY A 151 0.68 -7.04 -3.63
CA GLY A 151 1.44 -6.73 -4.85
C GLY A 151 0.63 -7.00 -6.11
N CYS A 152 0.59 -6.03 -7.02
CA CYS A 152 -0.08 -6.09 -8.31
C CYS A 152 0.94 -5.78 -9.41
N GLU A 153 0.82 -6.45 -10.54
CA GLU A 153 1.71 -6.25 -11.67
C GLU A 153 0.95 -6.37 -12.98
N TRP A 154 1.22 -5.43 -13.88
CA TRP A 154 0.70 -5.45 -15.23
C TRP A 154 1.83 -5.29 -16.23
N THR A 155 1.81 -6.13 -17.27
CA THR A 155 2.69 -6.01 -18.44
C THR A 155 1.83 -5.87 -19.69
N GLY A 156 2.03 -4.78 -20.43
CA GLY A 156 1.42 -4.53 -21.73
C GLY A 156 2.01 -5.45 -22.80
N LYS A 157 1.22 -5.72 -23.85
CA LYS A 157 1.76 -6.40 -25.03
C LYS A 157 2.41 -5.36 -25.94
N GLU A 158 3.70 -5.52 -26.23
CA GLU A 158 4.34 -4.83 -27.35
C GLU A 158 3.61 -5.22 -28.64
N ASN A 159 3.25 -4.22 -29.45
CA ASN A 159 2.45 -4.40 -30.66
C ASN A 159 3.27 -4.17 -31.92
#